data_AF-A0A3M8B8Q3-F1
#
_entry.id   AF-A0A3M8B8Q3-F1
#
_cell.length_a   1.000
_cell.length_b   1.000
_cell.length_c   1.000
_cell.angle_alpha   90.00
_cell.angle_beta   90.00
_cell.angle_gamma   90.00
#
_symmetry.space_group_name_H-M   'P 1'
#
loop_
_entity.id
_entity.type
_entity.pdbx_description
1 polymer ?
#
loop_
_entity_poly.entity_id
_entity_poly.type
_entity_poly.pdbx_seq_one_letter_code
_entity_poly.pdbx_strand_id
1 'polypeptide(L)' 'METTNKMIDALRQKLEHAAKAAGYNFLDPEIVKISQQLDKLIVAHMMHEKRPS' A
#
# COMPACT_ATOMS: atom_id res chain seq x y z
N MET A 1 -1.42 -2.93 -17.37
CA MET A 1 -1.50 -2.94 -15.89
C MET A 1 -1.08 -1.56 -15.35
N GLU A 2 -1.75 -0.48 -15.73
CA GLU A 2 -1.40 0.89 -15.27
C GLU A 2 -2.19 1.32 -14.03
N THR A 3 -3.41 0.80 -13.86
CA THR A 3 -4.34 1.21 -12.80
C THR A 3 -3.89 0.74 -11.42
N THR A 4 -3.35 -0.48 -11.32
CA THR A 4 -2.89 -1.07 -10.05
C THR A 4 -1.63 -0.38 -9.53
N ASN A 5 -0.68 -0.05 -10.41
CA ASN A 5 0.50 0.73 -10.04
C ASN A 5 0.15 2.14 -9.56
N LYS A 6 -0.81 2.81 -10.21
CA LYS A 6 -1.33 4.10 -9.73
C LYS A 6 -1.99 3.99 -8.35
N MET A 7 -2.72 2.90 -8.07
CA MET A 7 -3.32 2.67 -6.75
C MET A 7 -2.27 2.41 -5.67
N ILE A 8 -1.23 1.61 -5.97
CA ILE A 8 -0.11 1.36 -5.05
C ILE A 8 0.62 2.66 -4.75
N ASP A 9 0.91 3.47 -5.78
CA ASP A 9 1.58 4.77 -5.62
C ASP A 9 0.75 5.74 -4.76
N ALA A 10 -0.55 5.86 -5.03
CA ALA A 10 -1.46 6.68 -4.23
C ALA A 10 -1.55 6.23 -2.77
N LEU A 11 -1.58 4.92 -2.51
CA LEU A 11 -1.57 4.38 -1.14
C LEU A 11 -0.23 4.62 -0.44
N ARG A 12 0.88 4.56 -1.19
CA ARG A 12 2.22 4.84 -0.68
C ARG A 12 2.34 6.31 -0.27
N GLN A 13 1.84 7.24 -1.09
CA GLN A 13 1.76 8.66 -0.74
C GLN A 13 0.86 8.89 0.49
N LYS A 14 -0.27 8.18 0.57
CA LYS A 14 -1.16 8.26 1.75
C LYS A 14 -0.47 7.77 3.02
N LEU A 15 0.28 6.66 2.94
CA LEU A 15 1.06 6.12 4.04
C LEU A 15 2.15 7.09 4.49
N GLU A 16 2.89 7.67 3.55
CA GLU A 16 3.93 8.66 3.86
C GLU A 16 3.34 9.91 4.52
N HIS A 17 2.20 10.39 4.04
CA HIS A 17 1.53 11.54 4.62
C HIS A 17 0.96 11.24 6.02
N ALA A 18 0.36 10.07 6.22
CA ALA A 18 -0.10 9.60 7.52
C ALA A 18 1.06 9.41 8.50
N ALA A 19 2.16 8.80 8.06
CA ALA A 19 3.40 8.69 8.81
C ALA A 19 3.93 10.06 9.22
N LYS A 20 4.02 11.01 8.29
CA LYS A 20 4.50 12.36 8.59
C LYS A 20 3.59 13.10 9.57
N ALA A 21 2.27 12.97 9.43
CA ALA A 21 1.29 13.56 10.34
C ALA A 21 1.33 12.94 11.75
N ALA A 22 1.59 11.64 11.85
CA ALA A 22 1.72 10.93 13.12
C ALA A 22 3.13 11.02 13.73
N GLY A 23 4.08 11.72 13.10
CA GLY A 23 5.47 11.83 13.57
C GLY A 23 6.30 10.56 13.39
N TYR A 24 6.07 9.84 12.29
CA TYR A 24 6.64 8.52 11.96
C TYR A 24 6.27 7.43 12.96
N ASN A 25 5.10 7.55 13.59
CA ASN A 25 4.64 6.54 14.52
C ASN A 25 4.07 5.33 13.76
N PHE A 26 4.93 4.43 13.30
CA PHE A 26 4.53 3.23 12.54
C PHE A 26 3.64 2.25 13.33
N LEU A 27 3.49 2.46 14.64
CA LEU A 27 2.59 1.74 15.52
C LEU A 27 1.18 2.34 15.55
N ASP A 28 0.98 3.48 14.89
CA ASP A 28 -0.33 4.09 14.81
C ASP A 28 -1.32 3.15 14.09
N PRO A 29 -2.49 2.88 14.66
CA PRO A 29 -3.46 1.96 14.08
C PRO A 29 -3.94 2.39 12.68
N GLU A 30 -3.90 3.68 12.32
CA GLU A 30 -4.20 4.14 10.97
C GLU A 30 -3.06 3.79 10.00
N ILE A 31 -1.80 3.99 10.38
CA ILE A 31 -0.64 3.65 9.55
C ILE A 31 -0.56 2.13 9.34
N VAL A 32 -0.80 1.35 10.38
CA VAL A 32 -0.84 -0.12 10.29
C VAL A 32 -1.97 -0.58 9.35
N LYS A 33 -3.15 0.03 9.42
CA LYS A 33 -4.26 -0.27 8.50
C LYS A 33 -3.95 0.11 7.05
N ILE A 34 -3.28 1.23 6.81
CA ILE A 34 -2.88 1.67 5.47
C ILE A 34 -1.79 0.72 4.93
N SER A 35 -0.82 0.35 5.75
CA SER A 35 0.25 -0.59 5.41
C SER A 35 -0.30 -1.96 5.04
N GLN A 36 -1.23 -2.51 5.84
CA GLN A 36 -1.89 -3.78 5.52
C GLN A 36 -2.71 -3.74 4.23
N GLN A 37 -3.34 -2.61 3.92
CA GLN A 37 -4.06 -2.45 2.65
C GLN A 37 -3.11 -2.41 1.45
N LEU A 38 -1.98 -1.71 1.59
CA LEU A 38 -0.93 -1.67 0.59
C LEU A 38 -0.36 -3.08 0.36
N ASP A 39 -0.03 -3.81 1.43
CA ASP A 39 0.51 -5.16 1.38
C ASP A 39 -0.45 -6.14 0.66
N LYS A 40 -1.74 -6.12 1.01
CA LYS A 40 -2.77 -6.92 0.32
C LYS A 40 -2.87 -6.61 -1.16
N LEU A 41 -2.75 -5.34 -1.55
CA LEU A 41 -2.79 -4.93 -2.96
C LEU A 41 -1.54 -5.36 -3.72
N ILE A 42 -0.36 -5.29 -3.10
CA ILE A 42 0.89 -5.78 -3.68
C ILE A 42 0.83 -7.30 -3.86
N VAL A 43 0.38 -8.04 -2.84
CA VAL A 43 0.24 -9.51 -2.92
C VAL A 43 -0.79 -9.90 -3.98
N ALA A 44 -1.95 -9.23 -4.02
CA ALA A 44 -2.96 -9.47 -5.05
C ALA A 44 -2.41 -9.19 -6.45
N HIS A 45 -1.62 -8.12 -6.62
CA HIS A 45 -0.97 -7.80 -7.88
C HIS A 45 0.07 -8.85 -8.29
N MET A 46 0.97 -9.24 -7.37
CA MET A 46 1.98 -10.27 -7.59
C MET A 46 1.36 -11.63 -7.93
N MET A 47 0.25 -12.01 -7.28
CA MET A 47 -0.47 -13.24 -7.60
C MET A 47 -1.12 -13.19 -8.98
N HIS A 48 -1.58 -12.01 -9.42
CA HIS A 48 -2.19 -11.82 -10.72
C HIS A 48 -1.15 -11.83 -11.86
N GLU A 49 0.07 -11.35 -11.62
CA GLU A 49 1.20 -11.48 -12.55
C GLU A 49 1.78 -12.90 -12.58
N LYS A 50 1.67 -13.67 -11.50
CA LYS A 50 2.16 -15.06 -11.42
C LYS A 50 1.29 -16.12 -12.11
N ARG A 51 0.25 -15.75 -12.85
CA ARG A 51 -0.48 -16.71 -13.71
C ARG A 51 0.26 -16.80 -15.05
N PRO A 52 1.07 -17.84 -15.31
CA PRO A 52 1.53 -18.08 -16.67
C PRO A 52 0.30 -18.53 -17.47
N SER A 53 -0.05 -17.74 -18.48
CA SER A 53 -0.86 -18.24 -19.61
C SER A 53 -0.04 -19.24 -20.42
#